data_AF-A0A0Q7N4P2-F1
#
_entry.id   AF-A0A0Q7N4P2-F1
#
_cell.length_a   1.000
_cell.length_b   1.000
_cell.length_c   1.000
_cell.angle_alpha   90.00
_cell.angle_beta   90.00
_cell.angle_gamma   90.00
#
_symmetry.space_group_name_H-M   'P 1'
#
loop_
_entity.id
_entity.type
_entity.pdbx_description
1 polymer ?
#
loop_
_entity_poly.entity_id
_entity_poly.type
_entity_poly.pdbx_seq_one_letter_code
_entity_poly.pdbx_strand_id
1 'polypeptide(L)'
;MPSETSPRPGRPRDADKDLAVLIAARQLLAEVGYPAATVVAIAKRAGVNTPAIYRRWPTRQALLEEAIHGPGGHALPEPTGDLRADLATWVRIFLARAESPAARAGVPGLLADSQTEEARGRLLAIGAPVRKAFAELLGSAVDDGRIAPGADADLIFEILSGATTFHALLRGGEEGDAFVARLADALYVLASTGR
;
A
#
# COMPACT_ATOMS: atom_id res chain seq x y z
N MET A 1 -33.29 -33.25 27.36
CA MET A 1 -32.00 -32.76 26.85
C MET A 1 -32.27 -32.03 25.55
N PRO A 2 -32.24 -30.68 25.50
CA PRO A 2 -32.45 -29.93 24.26
C PRO A 2 -31.19 -29.99 23.40
N SER A 3 -31.34 -30.28 22.11
CA SER A 3 -30.26 -30.24 21.13
C SER A 3 -29.98 -28.78 20.74
N GLU A 4 -28.77 -28.31 21.03
CA GLU A 4 -28.26 -27.02 20.57
C GLU A 4 -27.96 -27.08 19.06
N THR A 5 -28.70 -26.31 18.27
CA THR A 5 -28.34 -26.00 16.88
C THR A 5 -27.21 -24.97 16.88
N SER A 6 -25.98 -25.39 16.59
CA SER A 6 -24.86 -24.47 16.35
C SER A 6 -25.16 -23.55 15.14
N PRO A 7 -24.84 -22.25 15.23
CA PRO A 7 -25.04 -21.32 14.13
C PRO A 7 -24.14 -21.69 12.96
N ARG A 8 -24.74 -21.83 11.77
CA ARG A 8 -24.00 -22.06 10.52
C ARG A 8 -23.02 -20.90 10.29
N PRO A 9 -21.74 -21.17 9.97
CA PRO A 9 -20.81 -20.13 9.55
C PRO A 9 -21.41 -19.37 8.36
N GLY A 10 -21.44 -18.04 8.45
CA GLY A 10 -21.97 -17.19 7.38
C GLY A 10 -21.30 -17.50 6.03
N ARG A 11 -22.08 -17.44 4.95
CA ARG A 11 -21.65 -17.71 3.57
C ARG A 11 -20.29 -17.01 3.28
N PRO A 12 -19.32 -17.71 2.66
CA PRO A 12 -18.04 -17.13 2.31
C PRO A 12 -18.18 -15.80 1.55
N ARG A 13 -17.22 -14.91 1.83
CA ARG A 13 -16.95 -13.63 1.16
C ARG A 13 -17.28 -13.71 -0.34
N ASP A 14 -18.14 -12.84 -0.87
CA ASP A 14 -18.25 -12.66 -2.32
C ASP A 14 -17.02 -11.86 -2.79
N ALA A 15 -15.87 -12.53 -2.92
CA ALA A 15 -14.60 -11.92 -3.31
C ALA A 15 -14.71 -11.17 -4.65
N ASP A 16 -15.57 -11.67 -5.55
CA ASP A 16 -15.84 -11.04 -6.85
C ASP A 16 -16.50 -9.67 -6.71
N LYS A 17 -17.41 -9.50 -5.72
CA LYS A 17 -18.07 -8.21 -5.46
C LYS A 17 -17.13 -7.22 -4.79
N ASP A 18 -16.32 -7.69 -3.85
CA ASP A 18 -15.30 -6.85 -3.21
C ASP A 18 -14.32 -6.32 -4.28
N LEU A 19 -13.85 -7.20 -5.17
CA LEU A 19 -12.97 -6.84 -6.27
C LEU A 19 -13.62 -5.83 -7.23
N ALA A 20 -14.89 -6.05 -7.60
CA ALA A 20 -15.63 -5.11 -8.47
C ALA A 20 -15.74 -3.71 -7.85
N VAL A 21 -15.98 -3.63 -6.53
CA VAL A 21 -16.02 -2.35 -5.80
C VAL A 21 -14.65 -1.65 -5.80
N LEU A 22 -13.56 -2.39 -5.53
CA LEU A 22 -12.21 -1.82 -5.53
C LEU A 22 -11.79 -1.36 -6.94
N ILE A 23 -12.14 -2.10 -7.99
CA ILE A 23 -11.90 -1.70 -9.39
C ILE A 23 -12.67 -0.42 -9.72
N ALA A 24 -13.96 -0.36 -9.39
CA ALA A 24 -14.79 0.82 -9.62
C ALA A 24 -14.25 2.05 -8.88
N ALA A 25 -13.74 1.88 -7.67
CA ALA A 25 -13.10 2.95 -6.90
C ALA A 25 -11.81 3.46 -7.56
N ARG A 26 -10.92 2.57 -8.04
CA ARG A 26 -9.70 2.94 -8.77
C ARG A 26 -10.01 3.72 -10.04
N GLN A 27 -10.98 3.25 -10.82
CA GLN A 27 -11.42 3.91 -12.05
C GLN A 27 -11.96 5.31 -11.76
N LEU A 28 -12.84 5.43 -10.76
CA LEU A 28 -13.37 6.74 -10.34
C LEU A 28 -12.29 7.70 -9.85
N LEU A 29 -11.34 7.22 -9.06
CA LEU A 29 -10.21 8.06 -8.63
C LEU A 29 -9.45 8.62 -9.85
N ALA A 30 -9.16 7.78 -10.83
CA ALA A 30 -8.47 8.19 -12.04
C ALA A 30 -9.30 9.13 -12.94
N GLU A 31 -10.62 8.92 -13.02
CA GLU A 31 -11.53 9.69 -13.89
C GLU A 31 -11.89 11.07 -13.32
N VAL A 32 -12.23 11.13 -12.03
CA VAL A 32 -12.85 12.32 -11.42
C VAL A 32 -12.10 12.84 -10.19
N GLY A 33 -10.99 12.22 -9.82
CA GLY A 33 -10.18 12.60 -8.68
C GLY A 33 -10.76 12.21 -7.33
N TYR A 34 -9.97 12.43 -6.27
CA TYR A 34 -10.34 12.09 -4.90
C TYR A 34 -11.70 12.64 -4.49
N PRO A 35 -12.00 13.96 -4.56
CA PRO A 35 -13.21 14.52 -3.94
C PRO A 35 -14.52 13.95 -4.52
N ALA A 36 -14.54 13.63 -5.82
CA ALA A 36 -15.73 13.15 -6.51
C ALA A 36 -15.91 11.62 -6.46
N ALA A 37 -14.90 10.86 -6.03
CA ALA A 37 -14.99 9.41 -5.82
C ALA A 37 -15.79 9.08 -4.53
N THR A 38 -17.11 9.25 -4.60
CA THR A 38 -18.05 9.00 -3.48
C THR A 38 -18.48 7.54 -3.42
N VAL A 39 -18.86 7.05 -2.22
CA VAL A 39 -19.38 5.68 -2.03
C VAL A 39 -20.62 5.43 -2.91
N VAL A 40 -21.47 6.44 -3.12
CA VAL A 40 -22.64 6.34 -4.01
C VAL A 40 -22.22 6.15 -5.47
N ALA A 41 -21.25 6.94 -5.96
CA ALA A 41 -20.75 6.81 -7.32
C ALA A 41 -20.05 5.45 -7.54
N ILE A 42 -19.29 4.98 -6.55
CA ILE A 42 -18.61 3.68 -6.59
C ILE A 42 -19.65 2.55 -6.61
N ALA A 43 -20.64 2.59 -5.72
CA ALA A 43 -21.71 1.59 -5.67
C ALA A 43 -22.46 1.49 -7.01
N LYS A 44 -22.83 2.63 -7.60
CA LYS A 44 -23.48 2.70 -8.90
C LYS A 44 -22.64 2.03 -9.99
N ARG A 45 -21.33 2.28 -10.04
CA ARG A 45 -20.43 1.72 -11.05
C ARG A 45 -20.14 0.24 -10.84
N ALA A 46 -20.00 -0.19 -9.59
CA ALA A 46 -19.79 -1.59 -9.24
C ALA A 46 -21.07 -2.44 -9.32
N GLY A 47 -22.24 -1.84 -9.54
CA GLY A 47 -23.52 -2.56 -9.58
C GLY A 47 -23.95 -3.12 -8.22
N VAL A 48 -23.53 -2.48 -7.12
CA VAL A 48 -23.87 -2.88 -5.75
C VAL A 48 -24.62 -1.78 -5.02
N ASN A 49 -25.21 -2.09 -3.86
CA ASN A 49 -25.84 -1.07 -3.01
C ASN A 49 -24.84 -0.52 -1.98
N THR A 50 -25.05 0.72 -1.54
CA THR A 50 -24.17 1.37 -0.55
C THR A 50 -24.10 0.65 0.79
N PRO A 51 -25.18 0.04 1.35
CA PRO A 51 -25.07 -0.73 2.58
C PRO A 51 -24.13 -1.95 2.45
N ALA A 52 -24.05 -2.57 1.27
CA ALA A 52 -23.09 -3.66 1.04
C ALA A 52 -21.63 -3.21 1.12
N ILE A 53 -21.34 -2.01 0.63
CA ILE A 53 -20.01 -1.40 0.76
C ILE A 53 -19.72 -1.09 2.23
N TYR A 54 -20.63 -0.43 2.95
CA TYR A 54 -20.39 -0.03 4.35
C TYR A 54 -20.19 -1.21 5.31
N ARG A 55 -20.79 -2.36 5.03
CA ARG A 55 -20.52 -3.59 5.81
C ARG A 55 -19.06 -4.04 5.72
N ARG A 56 -18.37 -3.72 4.62
CA ARG A 56 -16.99 -4.15 4.36
C ARG A 56 -15.98 -3.04 4.63
N TRP A 57 -16.31 -1.82 4.21
CA TRP A 57 -15.53 -0.61 4.43
C TRP A 57 -16.37 0.39 5.21
N PRO A 58 -16.15 0.50 6.54
CA PRO A 58 -16.96 1.37 7.39
C PRO A 58 -16.93 2.85 6.99
N THR A 59 -15.88 3.29 6.29
CA THR A 59 -15.70 4.67 5.83
C THR A 59 -15.29 4.73 4.36
N ARG A 60 -15.52 5.89 3.72
CA ARG A 60 -15.03 6.16 2.36
C ARG A 60 -13.51 6.06 2.30
N GLN A 61 -12.81 6.55 3.32
CA GLN A 61 -11.36 6.51 3.41
C GLN A 61 -10.86 5.06 3.43
N ALA A 62 -11.45 4.18 4.26
CA ALA A 62 -11.06 2.77 4.29
C ALA A 62 -11.23 2.08 2.93
N LEU A 63 -12.30 2.40 2.19
CA LEU A 63 -12.51 1.90 0.83
C LEU A 63 -11.45 2.43 -0.15
N LEU A 64 -11.18 3.73 -0.13
CA LEU A 64 -10.25 4.35 -1.07
C LEU A 64 -8.80 3.95 -0.77
N GLU A 65 -8.44 3.81 0.51
CA GLU A 65 -7.15 3.28 0.95
C GLU A 65 -6.93 1.87 0.38
N GLU A 66 -7.87 0.94 0.57
CA GLU A 66 -7.77 -0.42 0.03
C GLU A 66 -7.82 -0.44 -1.51
N ALA A 67 -8.56 0.48 -2.14
CA ALA A 67 -8.56 0.62 -3.58
C ALA A 67 -7.17 1.02 -4.11
N ILE A 68 -6.52 2.01 -3.49
CA ILE A 68 -5.20 2.50 -3.93
C ILE A 68 -4.07 1.52 -3.58
N HIS A 69 -4.22 0.78 -2.48
CA HIS A 69 -3.14 -0.02 -1.90
C HIS A 69 -3.31 -1.53 -2.06
N GLY A 70 -4.46 -1.99 -2.51
CA GLY A 70 -4.81 -3.40 -2.69
C GLY A 70 -5.14 -4.11 -1.37
N PRO A 71 -5.87 -5.24 -1.42
CA PRO A 71 -6.12 -6.06 -0.25
C PRO A 71 -4.84 -6.76 0.19
N GLY A 72 -4.38 -6.53 1.42
CA GLY A 72 -3.32 -7.33 2.05
C GLY A 72 -1.88 -7.04 1.63
N GLY A 73 -1.63 -5.97 0.88
CA GLY A 73 -0.30 -5.68 0.34
C GLY A 73 -0.01 -6.50 -0.93
N HIS A 74 0.85 -5.95 -1.78
CA HIS A 74 1.19 -6.55 -3.07
C HIS A 74 2.09 -7.76 -2.86
N ALA A 75 2.24 -8.61 -3.88
CA ALA A 75 3.23 -9.69 -3.86
C ALA A 75 4.60 -9.09 -3.49
N LEU A 76 5.11 -9.54 -2.35
CA LEU A 76 6.42 -9.12 -1.86
C LEU A 76 7.47 -9.73 -2.81
N PRO A 77 8.50 -8.96 -3.21
CA PRO A 77 9.54 -9.51 -4.05
C PRO A 77 10.28 -10.60 -3.26
N GLU A 78 10.53 -11.74 -3.91
CA GLU A 78 11.40 -12.78 -3.36
C GLU A 78 12.83 -12.24 -3.28
N PRO A 79 13.50 -12.31 -2.11
CA PRO A 79 14.88 -11.89 -1.97
C PRO A 79 15.82 -12.71 -2.87
N THR A 80 16.73 -12.03 -3.54
CA THR A 80 17.73 -12.66 -4.41
C THR A 80 19.03 -13.01 -3.68
N GLY A 81 19.24 -12.42 -2.49
CA GLY A 81 20.48 -12.49 -1.72
C GLY A 81 21.43 -11.32 -2.01
N ASP A 82 21.24 -10.59 -3.10
CA ASP A 82 21.89 -9.31 -3.36
C ASP A 82 21.01 -8.17 -2.83
N LEU A 83 21.38 -7.63 -1.67
CA LEU A 83 20.61 -6.58 -1.00
C LEU A 83 20.43 -5.33 -1.88
N ARG A 84 21.42 -4.97 -2.71
CA ARG A 84 21.30 -3.79 -3.59
C ARG A 84 20.28 -4.04 -4.70
N ALA A 85 20.31 -5.23 -5.30
CA ALA A 85 19.32 -5.63 -6.30
C ALA A 85 17.91 -5.77 -5.70
N ASP A 86 17.81 -6.29 -4.48
CA ASP A 86 16.56 -6.41 -3.74
C ASP A 86 15.97 -5.02 -3.45
N LEU A 87 16.77 -4.09 -2.92
CA LEU A 87 16.35 -2.70 -2.67
C LEU A 87 15.90 -2.00 -3.96
N ALA A 88 16.60 -2.19 -5.08
CA ALA A 88 16.17 -1.65 -6.37
C ALA A 88 14.81 -2.22 -6.81
N THR A 89 14.55 -3.50 -6.52
CA THR A 89 13.25 -4.13 -6.78
C THR A 89 12.14 -3.53 -5.93
N TRP A 90 12.40 -3.31 -4.63
CA TRP A 90 11.48 -2.59 -3.75
C TRP A 90 11.17 -1.18 -4.26
N VAL A 91 12.19 -0.42 -4.68
CA VAL A 91 12.00 0.92 -5.25
C VAL A 91 11.12 0.89 -6.50
N ARG A 92 11.35 -0.04 -7.44
CA ARG A 92 10.52 -0.18 -8.65
C ARG A 92 9.06 -0.46 -8.32
N ILE A 93 8.81 -1.38 -7.38
CA ILE A 93 7.45 -1.75 -6.97
C ILE A 93 6.72 -0.55 -6.37
N PHE A 94 7.38 0.19 -5.48
CA PHE A 94 6.78 1.35 -4.83
C PHE A 94 6.56 2.51 -5.81
N LEU A 95 7.51 2.74 -6.71
CA LEU A 95 7.39 3.75 -7.77
C LEU A 95 6.21 3.43 -8.69
N ALA A 96 6.15 2.22 -9.26
CA ALA A 96 5.07 1.82 -10.16
C ALA A 96 3.68 1.93 -9.50
N ARG A 97 3.59 1.63 -8.20
CA ARG A 97 2.36 1.81 -7.41
C ARG A 97 2.00 3.28 -7.26
N ALA A 98 2.98 4.11 -6.90
CA ALA A 98 2.79 5.54 -6.74
C ALA A 98 2.42 6.24 -8.06
N GLU A 99 2.91 5.73 -9.19
CA GLU A 99 2.61 6.21 -10.53
C GLU A 99 1.22 5.81 -11.03
N SER A 100 0.57 4.82 -10.41
CA SER A 100 -0.76 4.39 -10.82
C SER A 100 -1.75 5.59 -10.80
N PRO A 101 -2.63 5.73 -11.80
CA PRO A 101 -3.55 6.87 -11.88
C PRO A 101 -4.40 7.05 -10.61
N ALA A 102 -4.86 5.94 -10.01
CA ALA A 102 -5.61 5.96 -8.77
C ALA A 102 -4.78 6.46 -7.58
N ALA A 103 -3.50 6.06 -7.47
CA ALA A 103 -2.61 6.55 -6.41
C ALA A 103 -2.30 8.03 -6.58
N ARG A 104 -1.94 8.47 -7.79
CA ARG A 104 -1.66 9.89 -8.09
C ARG A 104 -2.86 10.78 -7.77
N ALA A 105 -4.07 10.32 -8.10
CA ALA A 105 -5.29 11.07 -7.84
C ALA A 105 -5.78 11.00 -6.39
N GLY A 106 -5.49 9.89 -5.68
CA GLY A 106 -6.07 9.59 -4.37
C GLY A 106 -5.18 9.89 -3.17
N VAL A 107 -3.88 9.63 -3.25
CA VAL A 107 -2.95 9.74 -2.11
C VAL A 107 -2.92 11.16 -1.50
N PRO A 108 -2.85 12.26 -2.28
CA PRO A 108 -2.87 13.61 -1.69
C PRO A 108 -4.12 13.88 -0.86
N GLY A 109 -5.29 13.40 -1.32
CA GLY A 109 -6.55 13.55 -0.60
C GLY A 109 -6.63 12.69 0.66
N LEU A 110 -6.11 11.47 0.61
CA LEU A 110 -6.01 10.61 1.80
C LEU A 110 -5.09 11.22 2.87
N LEU A 111 -3.95 11.78 2.48
CA LEU A 111 -3.05 12.48 3.40
C LEU A 111 -3.73 13.71 4.01
N ALA A 112 -4.45 14.48 3.19
CA ALA A 112 -5.22 15.63 3.67
C ALA A 112 -6.32 15.23 4.66
N ASP A 113 -6.97 14.07 4.47
CA ASP A 113 -7.99 13.54 5.38
C ASP A 113 -7.39 12.87 6.65
N SER A 114 -6.08 12.62 6.68
CA SER A 114 -5.40 11.89 7.77
C SER A 114 -4.89 12.80 8.90
N GLN A 115 -5.72 13.74 9.36
CA GLN A 115 -5.31 14.73 10.39
C GLN A 115 -5.56 14.27 11.83
N THR A 116 -6.37 13.22 12.04
CA THR A 116 -6.62 12.65 13.38
C THR A 116 -5.74 11.43 13.63
N GLU A 117 -5.49 11.13 14.91
CA GLU A 117 -4.70 9.96 15.30
C GLU A 117 -5.32 8.66 14.81
N GLU A 118 -6.66 8.55 14.82
CA GLU A 118 -7.37 7.38 14.32
C GLU A 118 -7.20 7.21 12.81
N ALA A 119 -7.16 8.32 12.06
CA ALA A 119 -6.95 8.28 10.62
C ALA A 119 -5.52 7.87 10.27
N ARG A 120 -4.53 8.46 10.95
CA ARG A 120 -3.12 8.02 10.85
C ARG A 120 -2.94 6.55 11.22
N GLY A 121 -3.57 6.11 12.32
CA GLY A 121 -3.49 4.73 12.78
C GLY A 121 -4.01 3.72 11.75
N ARG A 122 -5.11 4.05 11.04
CA ARG A 122 -5.60 3.20 9.93
C ARG A 122 -4.61 3.13 8.77
N LEU A 123 -4.06 4.26 8.35
CA LEU A 123 -3.09 4.30 7.25
C LEU A 123 -1.83 3.47 7.58
N LEU A 124 -1.32 3.60 8.81
CA LEU A 124 -0.19 2.81 9.30
C LEU A 124 -0.53 1.31 9.36
N ALA A 125 -1.72 0.95 9.83
CA ALA A 125 -2.15 -0.45 9.92
C ALA A 125 -2.23 -1.13 8.54
N ILE A 126 -2.64 -0.40 7.49
CA ILE A 126 -2.66 -0.93 6.12
C ILE A 126 -1.25 -1.19 5.59
N GLY A 127 -0.30 -0.32 5.91
CA GLY A 127 1.10 -0.46 5.52
C GLY A 127 1.89 -1.49 6.33
N ALA A 128 1.40 -1.89 7.51
CA ALA A 128 2.15 -2.71 8.47
C ALA A 128 2.68 -4.04 7.92
N PRO A 129 1.93 -4.84 7.12
CA PRO A 129 2.46 -6.09 6.57
C PRO A 129 3.64 -5.87 5.62
N VAL A 130 3.57 -4.84 4.78
CA VAL A 130 4.63 -4.53 3.80
C VAL A 130 5.86 -3.96 4.51
N ARG A 131 5.66 -3.13 5.54
CA ARG A 131 6.72 -2.62 6.41
C ARG A 131 7.44 -3.76 7.14
N LYS A 132 6.69 -4.74 7.66
CA LYS A 132 7.25 -5.93 8.31
C LYS A 132 8.12 -6.73 7.35
N ALA A 133 7.65 -7.00 6.13
CA ALA A 133 8.41 -7.72 5.13
C ALA A 133 9.72 -7.01 4.72
N PHE A 134 9.68 -5.67 4.64
CA PHE A 134 10.88 -4.89 4.40
C PHE A 134 11.88 -4.98 5.55
N ALA A 135 11.40 -4.94 6.79
CA ALA A 135 12.26 -5.14 7.97
C ALA A 135 12.85 -6.56 8.01
N GLU A 136 12.11 -7.58 7.61
CA GLU A 136 12.60 -8.96 7.48
C GLU A 136 13.69 -9.09 6.42
N LEU A 137 13.58 -8.39 5.27
CA LEU A 137 14.65 -8.32 4.26
C LEU A 137 15.95 -7.77 4.86
N LEU A 138 15.87 -6.64 5.58
CA LEU A 138 17.05 -6.02 6.19
C LEU A 138 17.60 -6.88 7.33
N GLY A 139 16.73 -7.50 8.14
CA GLY A 139 17.12 -8.42 9.21
C GLY A 139 17.90 -9.62 8.67
N SER A 140 17.41 -10.26 7.61
CA SER A 140 18.14 -11.35 6.94
C SER A 140 19.50 -10.90 6.42
N ALA A 141 19.62 -9.69 5.88
CA ALA A 141 20.91 -9.17 5.43
C ALA A 141 21.92 -8.95 6.59
N VAL A 142 21.44 -8.63 7.79
CA VAL A 142 22.27 -8.58 9.00
C VAL A 142 22.68 -9.99 9.42
N ASP A 143 21.73 -10.92 9.48
CA ASP A 143 21.97 -12.31 9.90
C ASP A 143 22.99 -13.02 9.00
N ASP A 144 22.95 -12.74 7.70
CA ASP A 144 23.90 -13.26 6.70
C ASP A 144 25.26 -12.52 6.69
N GLY A 145 25.43 -11.48 7.50
CA GLY A 145 26.64 -10.65 7.55
C GLY A 145 26.86 -9.76 6.31
N ARG A 146 25.82 -9.51 5.51
CA ARG A 146 25.88 -8.65 4.32
C ARG A 146 25.91 -7.16 4.67
N ILE A 147 25.34 -6.77 5.80
CA ILE A 147 25.39 -5.42 6.38
C ILE A 147 25.62 -5.48 7.89
N ALA A 148 26.11 -4.38 8.47
CA ALA A 148 26.30 -4.27 9.92
C ALA A 148 24.93 -4.15 10.63
N PRO A 149 24.82 -4.61 11.89
CA PRO A 149 23.63 -4.35 12.70
C PRO A 149 23.46 -2.84 12.97
N GLY A 150 22.22 -2.42 13.18
CA GLY A 150 21.87 -1.03 13.53
C GLY A 150 21.14 -0.25 12.45
N ALA A 151 20.81 -0.86 11.30
CA ALA A 151 19.94 -0.24 10.31
C ALA A 151 18.54 0.05 10.88
N ASP A 152 18.07 1.30 10.78
CA ASP A 152 16.70 1.66 11.11
C ASP A 152 15.79 1.33 9.91
N ALA A 153 15.22 0.12 9.95
CA ALA A 153 14.34 -0.37 8.89
C ALA A 153 13.10 0.51 8.69
N ASP A 154 12.59 1.14 9.76
CA ASP A 154 11.40 1.97 9.70
C ASP A 154 11.66 3.29 9.00
N LEU A 155 12.80 3.93 9.32
CA LEU A 155 13.26 5.14 8.64
C LEU A 155 13.56 4.88 7.17
N ILE A 156 14.29 3.80 6.85
CA ILE A 156 14.62 3.44 5.47
C ILE A 156 13.34 3.18 4.66
N PHE A 157 12.36 2.49 5.25
CA PHE A 157 11.05 2.27 4.63
C PHE A 157 10.28 3.58 4.41
N GLU A 158 10.34 4.52 5.36
CA GLU A 158 9.72 5.84 5.23
C GLU A 158 10.36 6.66 4.10
N ILE A 159 11.69 6.65 3.99
CA ILE A 159 12.43 7.30 2.89
C ILE A 159 12.03 6.68 1.55
N LEU A 160 12.02 5.34 1.44
CA LEU A 160 11.57 4.62 0.25
C LEU A 160 10.15 5.05 -0.17
N SER A 161 9.21 5.01 0.77
CA SER A 161 7.80 5.29 0.53
C SER A 161 7.56 6.76 0.18
N GLY A 162 8.20 7.67 0.92
CA GLY A 162 8.09 9.12 0.72
C GLY A 162 8.72 9.57 -0.59
N ALA A 163 9.93 9.11 -0.89
CA ALA A 163 10.65 9.49 -2.11
C ALA A 163 9.93 9.01 -3.37
N THR A 164 9.47 7.75 -3.41
CA THR A 164 8.73 7.21 -4.56
C THR A 164 7.39 7.91 -4.76
N THR A 165 6.65 8.18 -3.66
CA THR A 165 5.39 8.94 -3.71
C THR A 165 5.60 10.35 -4.22
N PHE A 166 6.58 11.08 -3.68
CA PHE A 166 6.88 12.45 -4.08
C PHE A 166 7.35 12.53 -5.53
N HIS A 167 8.21 11.60 -5.95
CA HIS A 167 8.66 11.50 -7.33
C HIS A 167 7.48 11.29 -8.30
N ALA A 168 6.63 10.30 -8.05
CA ALA A 168 5.49 10.00 -8.91
C ALA A 168 4.47 11.16 -8.99
N LEU A 169 4.29 11.91 -7.89
CA LEU A 169 3.37 13.05 -7.86
C LEU A 169 3.90 14.26 -8.64
N LEU A 170 5.20 14.54 -8.59
CA LEU A 170 5.77 15.79 -9.15
C LEU A 170 6.53 15.62 -10.46
N ARG A 171 7.13 14.46 -10.70
CA ARG A 171 8.00 14.20 -11.86
C ARG A 171 7.36 13.26 -12.89
N GLY A 172 6.30 12.54 -12.51
CA GLY A 172 5.70 11.52 -13.39
C GLY A 172 6.69 10.37 -13.63
N GLY A 173 6.65 9.79 -14.83
CA GLY A 173 7.51 8.64 -15.22
C GLY A 173 8.82 9.02 -15.93
N GLU A 174 9.25 10.28 -15.87
CA GLU A 174 10.54 10.69 -16.42
C GLU A 174 11.69 10.18 -15.53
N GLU A 175 12.74 9.62 -16.15
CA GLU A 175 13.95 9.13 -15.46
C GLU A 175 13.72 8.02 -14.42
N GLY A 176 12.63 7.25 -14.50
CA GLY A 176 12.27 6.22 -13.53
C GLY A 176 13.42 5.25 -13.18
N ASP A 177 14.13 4.74 -14.19
CA ASP A 177 15.27 3.82 -13.97
C ASP A 177 16.45 4.47 -13.24
N ALA A 178 16.77 5.72 -13.59
CA ALA A 178 17.84 6.47 -12.95
C ALA A 178 17.46 6.87 -11.52
N PHE A 179 16.19 7.16 -11.26
CA PHE A 179 15.67 7.39 -9.92
C PHE A 179 15.71 6.11 -9.08
N VAL A 180 15.27 4.98 -9.64
CA VAL A 180 15.33 3.66 -9.01
C VAL A 180 16.75 3.33 -8.56
N ALA A 181 17.72 3.44 -9.47
CA ALA A 181 19.12 3.13 -9.18
C ALA A 181 19.67 4.02 -8.06
N ARG A 182 19.48 5.34 -8.15
CA ARG A 182 19.99 6.29 -7.15
C ARG A 182 19.36 6.11 -5.78
N LEU A 183 18.05 5.90 -5.71
CA LEU A 183 17.36 5.68 -4.44
C LEU A 183 17.78 4.35 -3.83
N ALA A 184 17.87 3.27 -4.60
CA ALA A 184 18.35 1.98 -4.11
C ALA A 184 19.77 2.06 -3.54
N ASP A 185 20.66 2.77 -4.22
CA ASP A 185 22.03 3.00 -3.75
C ASP A 185 22.06 3.80 -2.43
N ALA A 186 21.23 4.85 -2.32
CA ALA A 186 21.12 5.63 -1.09
C ALA A 186 20.57 4.80 0.08
N LEU A 187 19.53 4.00 -0.16
CA LEU A 187 18.97 3.10 0.86
C LEU A 187 19.97 2.03 1.28
N TYR A 188 20.77 1.51 0.34
CA TYR A 188 21.83 0.55 0.64
C TYR A 188 22.91 1.16 1.53
N VAL A 189 23.32 2.41 1.26
CA VAL A 189 24.27 3.14 2.11
C VAL A 189 23.72 3.29 3.52
N LEU A 190 22.48 3.78 3.67
CA LEU A 190 21.82 3.93 4.98
C LEU A 190 21.73 2.60 5.74
N ALA A 191 21.34 1.52 5.05
CA ALA A 191 21.28 0.19 5.64
C ALA A 191 22.66 -0.32 6.09
N SER A 192 23.73 0.05 5.37
CA SER A 192 25.09 -0.42 5.66
C SER A 192 25.79 0.40 6.74
N THR A 193 25.39 1.65 6.98
CA THR A 193 26.07 2.55 7.93
C THR A 193 25.58 2.46 9.37
N GLY A 194 24.45 1.78 9.62
CA GLY A 194 23.91 1.52 10.96
C GLY A 194 23.61 2.75 11.81
N ARG A 195 23.39 3.91 11.16
CA ARG A 195 23.11 5.22 11.77
C ARG A 195 22.19 6.03 10.88
#